data_AF-A0A7V3F7U8-F1
#
_entry.id   AF-A0A7V3F7U8-F1
#
_cell.length_a   1.000
_cell.length_b   1.000
_cell.length_c   1.000
_cell.angle_alpha   90.00
_cell.angle_beta   90.00
_cell.angle_gamma   90.00
#
_symmetry.space_group_name_H-M   'P 1'
#
loop_
_entity.id
_entity.type
_entity.pdbx_description
1 polymer ?
#
loop_
_entity_poly.entity_id
_entity_poly.type
_entity_poly.pdbx_seq_one_letter_code
_entity_poly.pdbx_strand_id
1 'polypeptide(L)'
;MRQTMEEQPWTADCHRLMAEFNEVAVMAFRQEFGQDESTSVMEMTVHPMEEHIQLNVGPRATFLVDGETGLVFKIGSGGRVRYEKCIGQVSGVTGRELYRWLWW
;
A
#
# COMPACT_ATOMS: atom_id res chain seq x y z
N MET A 1 -6.93 -25.69 -10.85
CA MET A 1 -7.01 -24.66 -11.91
C MET A 1 -6.17 -23.50 -11.45
N ARG A 2 -5.08 -23.17 -12.15
CA ARG A 2 -4.36 -21.90 -11.91
C ARG A 2 -5.22 -20.81 -12.56
N GLN A 3 -5.97 -20.06 -11.76
CA GLN A 3 -6.38 -18.73 -12.19
C GLN A 3 -5.06 -17.99 -12.46
N THR A 4 -4.85 -17.62 -13.71
CA THR A 4 -3.83 -16.63 -14.07
C THR A 4 -4.03 -15.42 -13.16
N MET A 5 -2.94 -14.91 -12.58
CA MET A 5 -2.90 -13.72 -11.70
C MET A 5 -3.47 -12.42 -12.33
N GLU A 6 -3.97 -12.50 -13.57
CA GLU A 6 -4.72 -11.47 -14.30
C GLU A 6 -6.22 -11.73 -14.03
N GLU A 7 -7.00 -10.96 -13.30
CA GLU A 7 -6.86 -9.66 -12.67
C GLU A 7 -7.67 -9.80 -11.37
N GLN A 8 -7.05 -9.73 -10.20
CA GLN A 8 -7.87 -9.64 -8.98
C GLN A 8 -8.78 -8.40 -9.10
N PRO A 9 -10.05 -8.44 -8.61
CA PRO A 9 -11.04 -7.39 -8.83
C PRO A 9 -10.56 -5.98 -8.43
N TRP A 10 -9.60 -5.93 -7.51
CA TRP A 10 -9.10 -4.73 -6.87
C TRP A 10 -7.76 -4.23 -7.45
N THR A 11 -7.21 -4.90 -8.47
CA THR A 11 -5.89 -4.57 -9.04
C THR A 11 -5.83 -3.13 -9.55
N ALA A 12 -6.87 -2.68 -10.27
CA ALA A 12 -6.95 -1.32 -10.79
C ALA A 12 -7.00 -0.27 -9.66
N ASP A 13 -7.80 -0.52 -8.61
CA ASP A 13 -7.88 0.35 -7.44
C ASP A 13 -6.56 0.38 -6.68
N CYS A 14 -5.86 -0.75 -6.56
CA CYS A 14 -4.54 -0.82 -5.94
C CYS A 14 -3.49 0.00 -6.71
N HIS A 15 -3.52 -0.03 -8.04
CA HIS A 15 -2.63 0.80 -8.86
C HIS A 15 -2.95 2.29 -8.77
N ARG A 16 -4.24 2.66 -8.76
CA ARG A 16 -4.67 4.05 -8.49
C ARG A 16 -4.14 4.50 -7.13
N LEU A 17 -4.34 3.68 -6.10
CA LEU A 17 -3.97 3.97 -4.73
C LEU A 17 -2.45 4.13 -4.56
N MET A 18 -1.67 3.28 -5.22
CA MET A 18 -0.22 3.37 -5.32
C MET A 18 0.23 4.71 -5.94
N ALA A 19 -0.38 5.10 -7.06
CA ALA A 19 -0.04 6.36 -7.74
C ALA A 19 -0.31 7.58 -6.85
N GLU A 20 -1.52 7.67 -6.29
CA GLU A 20 -1.91 8.75 -5.36
C GLU A 20 -1.00 8.80 -4.13
N PHE A 21 -0.64 7.64 -3.58
CA PHE A 21 0.25 7.56 -2.44
C PHE A 21 1.64 8.09 -2.79
N ASN A 22 2.21 7.63 -3.91
CA ASN A 22 3.55 8.02 -4.34
C ASN A 22 3.66 9.52 -4.62
N GLU A 23 2.62 10.13 -5.22
CA GLU A 23 2.57 11.59 -5.43
C GLU A 23 2.69 12.36 -4.11
N VAL A 24 2.01 11.90 -3.06
CA VAL A 24 2.04 12.56 -1.75
C VAL A 24 3.31 12.23 -0.97
N ALA A 25 3.63 10.95 -0.85
CA ALA A 25 4.66 10.45 0.05
C ALA A 25 6.07 10.80 -0.42
N VAL A 26 6.36 10.69 -1.72
CA VAL A 26 7.68 11.02 -2.27
C VAL A 26 7.97 12.52 -2.18
N MET A 27 6.97 13.36 -2.46
CA MET A 27 7.12 14.81 -2.32
C MET A 27 7.34 15.22 -0.87
N ALA A 28 6.53 14.70 0.06
CA ALA A 28 6.67 15.00 1.48
C ALA A 28 8.04 14.54 2.03
N PHE A 29 8.48 13.33 1.65
CA PHE A 29 9.78 12.80 2.07
C PHE A 29 10.95 13.63 1.55
N ARG A 30 10.95 14.00 0.26
CA ARG A 30 11.98 14.88 -0.31
C ARG A 30 12.05 16.25 0.37
N GLN A 31 10.90 16.79 0.79
CA GLN A 31 10.85 18.06 1.51
C GLN A 31 11.48 17.97 2.90
N GLU A 32 11.30 16.84 3.60
CA GLU A 32 11.79 16.64 4.95
C GLU A 32 13.27 16.19 5.00
N PHE A 33 13.68 15.28 4.10
CA PHE A 33 14.99 14.61 4.13
C PHE A 33 15.93 15.04 2.99
N GLY A 34 15.48 15.87 2.06
CA GLY A 34 16.27 16.32 0.91
C GLY A 34 16.23 15.36 -0.28
N GLN A 35 16.93 15.72 -1.37
CA GLN A 35 16.95 14.94 -2.62
C GLN A 35 18.00 13.82 -2.64
N ASP A 36 18.94 13.83 -1.69
CA ASP A 36 20.04 12.86 -1.64
C ASP A 36 19.64 11.52 -1.00
N GLU A 37 18.50 11.46 -0.32
CA GLU A 37 17.95 10.20 0.21
C GLU A 37 17.17 9.41 -0.85
N SER A 38 17.36 8.10 -0.84
CA SER A 38 16.73 7.19 -1.80
C SER A 38 15.20 7.19 -1.65
N THR A 39 14.48 7.77 -2.61
CA THR A 39 13.01 7.81 -2.59
C THR A 39 12.34 6.45 -2.62
N SER A 40 13.07 5.41 -3.07
CA SER A 40 12.64 4.02 -3.01
C SER A 40 12.29 3.52 -1.60
N VAL A 41 12.74 4.21 -0.54
CA VAL A 41 12.34 3.92 0.85
C VAL A 41 10.88 4.30 1.13
N MET A 42 10.34 5.25 0.37
CA MET A 42 8.99 5.81 0.56
C MET A 42 8.05 5.49 -0.61
N GLU A 43 8.52 4.82 -1.66
CA GLU A 43 7.68 4.40 -2.78
C GLU A 43 6.86 3.16 -2.43
N MET A 44 5.58 3.20 -2.79
CA MET A 44 4.65 2.08 -2.71
C MET A 44 4.76 1.20 -3.95
N THR A 45 4.75 -0.11 -3.73
CA THR A 45 4.68 -1.13 -4.78
C THR A 45 3.50 -2.08 -4.56
N VAL A 46 2.90 -2.55 -5.66
CA VAL A 46 1.76 -3.48 -5.66
C VAL A 46 2.26 -4.90 -5.96
N HIS A 47 1.88 -5.86 -5.12
CA HIS A 47 2.24 -7.28 -5.27
C HIS A 47 1.00 -8.15 -5.13
N PRO A 48 0.45 -8.69 -6.23
CA PRO A 48 -0.62 -9.68 -6.17
C PRO A 48 -0.13 -10.97 -5.49
N MET A 49 -0.91 -11.48 -4.54
CA MET A 49 -0.73 -12.79 -3.88
C MET A 49 -1.90 -13.72 -4.26
N GLU A 50 -1.98 -14.94 -3.73
CA GLU A 50 -3.07 -15.87 -4.10
C GLU A 50 -4.46 -15.32 -3.73
N GLU A 51 -4.66 -14.89 -2.49
CA GLU A 51 -5.98 -14.45 -1.98
C GLU A 51 -6.06 -12.94 -1.68
N HIS A 52 -4.95 -12.22 -1.83
CA HIS A 52 -4.83 -10.82 -1.43
C HIS A 52 -3.92 -10.05 -2.39
N ILE A 53 -3.91 -8.72 -2.28
CA ILE A 53 -2.87 -7.85 -2.86
C ILE A 53 -2.09 -7.19 -1.72
N GLN A 54 -0.77 -7.22 -1.79
CA GLN A 54 0.09 -6.47 -0.88
C GLN A 54 0.47 -5.11 -1.48
N LEU A 55 0.37 -4.06 -0.67
CA LEU A 55 0.91 -2.73 -0.96
C LEU A 55 2.08 -2.49 -0.02
N ASN A 56 3.31 -2.50 -0.53
CA ASN A 56 4.52 -2.36 0.28
C ASN A 56 5.08 -0.95 0.16
N VAL A 57 5.44 -0.33 1.29
CA VAL A 57 6.11 0.98 1.34
C VAL A 57 7.50 0.78 1.94
N GLY A 58 8.46 0.44 1.07
CA GLY A 58 9.83 0.11 1.48
C GLY A 58 9.88 -0.77 2.75
N PRO A 59 10.73 -0.44 3.74
CA PRO A 59 10.77 -1.11 5.04
C PRO A 59 9.74 -0.56 6.06
N ARG A 60 8.96 0.46 5.69
CA ARG A 60 8.16 1.25 6.64
C ARG A 60 6.83 0.58 6.97
N ALA A 61 6.12 0.11 5.96
CA ALA A 61 4.79 -0.46 6.16
C ALA A 61 4.44 -1.46 5.05
N THR A 62 3.56 -2.39 5.39
CA THR A 62 2.84 -3.20 4.42
C THR A 62 1.34 -3.04 4.68
N PHE A 63 0.58 -2.89 3.60
CA PHE A 63 -0.87 -2.99 3.63
C PHE A 63 -1.31 -4.23 2.86
N LEU A 64 -2.39 -4.85 3.32
CA LEU A 64 -3.02 -5.98 2.68
C LEU A 64 -4.39 -5.53 2.16
N VAL A 65 -4.68 -5.78 0.90
CA VAL A 65 -6.02 -5.66 0.33
C VAL A 65 -6.58 -7.06 0.21
N ASP A 66 -7.66 -7.31 0.92
CA ASP A 66 -8.34 -8.60 0.88
C ASP A 66 -8.99 -8.83 -0.49
N GLY A 67 -8.68 -9.96 -1.14
CA GLY A 67 -9.12 -10.24 -2.50
C GLY A 67 -10.63 -10.47 -2.63
N GLU A 68 -11.28 -10.95 -1.57
CA GLU A 68 -12.72 -11.18 -1.55
C GLU A 68 -13.49 -9.88 -1.31
N THR A 69 -13.07 -9.10 -0.31
CA THR A 69 -13.86 -7.97 0.20
C THR A 69 -13.36 -6.59 -0.25
N GLY A 70 -12.15 -6.49 -0.79
CA GLY A 70 -11.52 -5.21 -1.14
C GLY A 70 -11.12 -4.37 0.09
N LEU A 71 -11.18 -4.93 1.29
CA LEU A 71 -10.81 -4.23 2.52
C LEU A 71 -9.30 -4.07 2.62
N VAL A 72 -8.87 -2.86 2.93
CA VAL A 72 -7.46 -2.50 3.15
C VAL A 72 -7.14 -2.61 4.64
N PHE A 73 -6.14 -3.41 4.97
CA PHE A 73 -5.61 -3.60 6.31
C PHE A 73 -4.17 -3.12 6.38
N LYS A 74 -3.81 -2.41 7.45
CA LYS A 74 -2.39 -2.24 7.80
C LYS A 74 -1.91 -3.51 8.48
N ILE A 75 -0.86 -4.12 7.94
CA ILE A 75 -0.19 -5.26 8.57
C ILE A 75 1.18 -4.79 9.10
N GLY A 76 1.42 -5.01 10.38
CA GLY A 76 2.40 -4.24 11.16
C GLY A 76 3.82 -4.04 10.58
N SER A 77 4.43 -2.94 11.00
CA SER A 77 5.80 -2.54 10.63
C SER A 77 6.86 -3.36 11.39
N GLY A 78 7.94 -3.77 10.73
CA GLY A 78 9.09 -4.44 11.38
C GLY A 78 9.12 -5.97 11.31
N GLY A 79 8.55 -6.58 10.26
CA GLY A 79 8.75 -8.00 9.94
C GLY A 79 7.85 -8.99 10.69
N ARG A 80 6.77 -8.52 11.33
CA ARG A 80 5.74 -9.38 11.92
C ARG A 80 4.36 -9.00 11.38
N VAL A 81 3.69 -9.93 10.70
CA VAL A 81 2.31 -9.73 10.23
C VAL A 81 1.38 -9.71 11.43
N ARG A 82 0.80 -8.56 11.72
CA ARG A 82 -0.32 -8.37 12.68
C ARG A 82 -1.37 -7.52 11.99
N TYR A 83 -2.62 -7.96 11.97
CA TYR A 83 -3.73 -7.10 11.50
C TYR A 83 -3.93 -5.98 12.51
N GLU A 84 -3.37 -4.81 12.23
CA GLU A 84 -3.39 -3.68 13.17
C GLU A 84 -4.72 -2.93 13.05
N LYS A 85 -5.21 -2.73 11.82
CA LYS A 85 -6.39 -1.92 11.56
C LYS A 85 -6.99 -2.15 10.19
N CYS A 86 -8.32 -2.19 10.12
CA CYS A 86 -9.07 -2.02 8.87
C CYS A 86 -9.19 -0.52 8.54
N ILE A 87 -8.64 -0.10 7.40
CA ILE A 87 -8.62 1.30 6.95
C ILE A 87 -9.91 1.63 6.20
N GLY A 88 -10.42 0.71 5.40
CA GLY A 88 -11.63 0.89 4.61
C GLY A 88 -11.64 0.05 3.34
N GLN A 89 -12.57 0.35 2.44
CA GLN A 89 -12.67 -0.25 1.11
C GLN A 89 -11.67 0.39 0.15
N VAL A 90 -10.90 -0.40 -0.59
CA VAL A 90 -9.82 0.08 -1.49
C VAL A 90 -10.31 1.10 -2.53
N SER A 91 -11.54 0.96 -3.00
CA SER A 91 -12.19 1.89 -3.93
C SER A 91 -12.51 3.27 -3.32
N GLY A 92 -12.64 3.34 -2.00
CA GLY A 92 -12.94 4.58 -1.26
C GLY A 92 -11.75 5.17 -0.50
N VAL A 93 -10.67 4.40 -0.31
CA VAL A 93 -9.45 4.87 0.33
C VAL A 93 -8.58 5.63 -0.66
N THR A 94 -7.96 6.72 -0.19
CA THR A 94 -7.04 7.56 -0.96
C THR A 94 -5.59 7.36 -0.56
N GLY A 95 -4.66 7.66 -1.47
CA GLY A 95 -3.22 7.56 -1.19
C GLY A 95 -2.78 8.47 -0.04
N ARG A 96 -3.44 9.63 0.11
CA ARG A 96 -3.22 10.57 1.22
C ARG A 96 -3.64 9.99 2.57
N GLU A 97 -4.73 9.24 2.63
CA GLU A 97 -5.15 8.57 3.86
C GLU A 97 -4.19 7.46 4.25
N LEU A 98 -3.74 6.65 3.29
CA LEU A 98 -2.71 5.64 3.53
C LEU A 98 -1.40 6.24 4.03
N TYR A 99 -0.96 7.37 3.46
CA TYR A 99 0.22 8.08 3.93
C TYR A 99 0.11 8.50 5.39
N ARG A 100 -1.07 8.99 5.83
CA ARG A 100 -1.30 9.33 7.24
C ARG A 100 -1.18 8.11 8.15
N TRP A 101 -1.62 6.93 7.68
CA TRP A 101 -1.52 5.66 8.41
C TRP A 101 -0.10 5.09 8.51
N LEU A 102 0.90 5.63 7.81
CA LEU A 102 2.30 5.24 8.04
C LEU A 102 2.76 5.56 9.46
N TRP A 103 2.24 6.66 10.03
CA TRP A 103 2.74 7.25 11.27
C TRP A 103 1.94 6.85 12.52
N TRP A 104 0.86 6.09 12.37
CA TRP A 104 -0.07 5.67 13.44
C TRP A 104 -0.15 4.15 13.50
#